data_AF-A0A7V8VWM0-F1
#
_entry.id   AF-A0A7V8VWM0-F1
#
_cell.length_a   1.000
_cell.length_b   1.000
_cell.length_c   1.000
_cell.angle_alpha   90.00
_cell.angle_beta   90.00
_cell.angle_gamma   90.00
#
_symmetry.space_group_name_H-M   'P 1'
#
loop_
_entity.id
_entity.type
_entity.pdbx_description
1 polymer ?
#
loop_
_entity_poly.entity_id
_entity_poly.type
_entity_poly.pdbx_seq_one_letter_code
_entity_poly.pdbx_strand_id
1 'polypeptide(L)'
;MNTVQLGCERLLEDPGPIVGATRVGLLTNPSGIGRDFRTTIERFVEHPAIDLVALFGAEHGVRGEAQAGEHVAAGGDPKTGLPIHSLYGDTRAPTADMLAGLDTIVVDLQDIGVRYAT
;
A
#
# COMPACT_ATOMS: atom_id res chain seq x y z
N MET A 1 27.92 11.04 -5.06
CA MET A 1 26.75 10.33 -5.62
C MET A 1 25.51 11.06 -5.12
N ASN A 2 24.59 11.43 -6.02
CA ASN A 2 23.31 11.96 -5.57
C ASN A 2 22.46 10.79 -5.09
N THR A 3 22.02 10.84 -3.84
CA THR A 3 21.10 9.87 -3.27
C THR A 3 19.68 10.27 -3.63
N VAL A 4 18.89 9.32 -4.14
CA VAL A 4 17.45 9.54 -4.34
C VAL A 4 16.75 9.43 -2.99
N GLN A 5 15.83 10.35 -2.71
CA GLN A 5 14.89 10.24 -1.60
C GLN A 5 13.57 9.71 -2.17
N LEU A 6 13.05 8.63 -1.60
CA LEU A 6 11.85 7.97 -2.11
C LEU A 6 10.60 8.80 -1.80
N GLY A 7 9.53 8.60 -2.58
CA GLY A 7 8.25 9.29 -2.37
C GLY A 7 7.66 9.04 -0.98
N CYS A 8 7.71 7.80 -0.50
CA CYS A 8 7.25 7.43 0.85
C CYS A 8 8.04 8.15 1.96
N GLU A 9 9.35 8.32 1.81
CA GLU A 9 10.19 9.07 2.76
C GLU A 9 9.79 10.55 2.80
N ARG A 10 9.60 11.17 1.64
CA ARG A 10 9.16 12.57 1.56
C ARG A 10 7.78 12.79 2.14
N LEU A 11 6.85 11.87 1.88
CA LEU A 11 5.48 11.95 2.38
C LEU A 11 5.40 11.79 3.91
N LEU A 12 6.32 11.03 4.51
CA LEU A 12 6.40 10.90 5.96
C LEU A 12 7.04 12.11 6.64
N GLU A 13 7.97 12.79 5.97
CA GLU A 13 8.55 14.06 6.46
C GLU A 13 7.55 15.22 6.37
N ASP A 14 6.77 15.27 5.28
CA ASP A 14 5.73 16.26 5.06
C ASP A 14 4.46 15.57 4.52
N PRO A 15 3.54 15.17 5.41
CA PRO A 15 2.29 14.54 5.02
C PRO A 15 1.31 15.53 4.39
N GLY A 16 1.66 16.81 4.19
CA GLY A 16 0.82 17.85 3.59
C GLY A 16 -0.07 17.41 2.41
N PRO A 17 0.42 16.59 1.46
CA PRO A 17 -0.41 16.06 0.36
C PRO A 17 -1.60 15.19 0.78
N ILE A 18 -1.55 14.60 1.98
CA ILE A 18 -2.61 13.75 2.57
C ILE A 18 -3.12 14.29 3.92
N VAL A 19 -2.62 15.43 4.39
CA VAL A 19 -3.08 16.08 5.62
C VAL A 19 -4.54 16.49 5.47
N GLY A 20 -5.37 16.03 6.40
CA GLY A 20 -6.83 16.25 6.37
C GLY A 20 -7.60 15.11 5.69
N ALA A 21 -6.92 14.16 5.03
CA ALA A 21 -7.53 12.86 4.77
C ALA A 21 -7.71 12.17 6.12
N THR A 22 -8.97 11.92 6.49
CA THR A 22 -9.29 11.25 7.74
C THR A 22 -9.09 9.76 7.65
N ARG A 23 -9.07 9.17 6.44
CA ARG A 23 -9.01 7.72 6.23
C ARG A 23 -8.24 7.36 4.95
N VAL A 24 -7.03 6.83 5.11
CA VAL A 24 -6.10 6.52 4.01
C VAL A 24 -6.13 5.02 3.70
N GLY A 25 -6.21 4.69 2.41
CA GLY A 25 -5.92 3.35 1.89
C GLY A 25 -4.50 3.30 1.29
N LEU A 26 -3.82 2.15 1.40
CA LEU A 26 -2.49 1.95 0.84
C LEU A 26 -2.46 0.76 -0.13
N LEU A 27 -2.17 1.04 -1.41
CA LEU A 27 -1.82 0.03 -2.40
C LEU A 27 -0.31 -0.17 -2.39
N THR A 28 0.13 -1.36 -2.00
CA THR A 28 1.55 -1.66 -1.86
C THR A 28 1.83 -3.17 -1.95
N ASN A 29 3.11 -3.53 -1.89
CA ASN A 29 3.62 -4.90 -1.84
C ASN A 29 4.97 -4.88 -1.07
N PRO A 30 5.73 -5.99 -0.99
CA PRO A 30 7.02 -6.01 -0.29
C PRO A 30 8.07 -5.00 -0.77
N SER A 31 7.92 -4.39 -1.96
CA SER A 31 8.81 -3.35 -2.46
C SER A 31 8.57 -1.97 -1.83
N GLY A 32 7.41 -1.75 -1.20
CA GLY A 32 7.07 -0.51 -0.49
C GLY A 32 7.84 -0.39 0.83
N ILE A 33 9.14 -0.10 0.72
CA ILE A 33 10.08 0.04 1.84
C ILE A 33 10.89 1.32 1.68
N GLY A 34 11.23 1.95 2.80
CA GLY A 34 12.20 3.05 2.82
C GLY A 34 13.64 2.54 2.92
N ARG A 35 14.59 3.48 3.01
CA ARG A 35 16.04 3.19 3.02
C ARG A 35 16.55 2.38 4.22
N ASP A 36 15.81 2.37 5.32
CA ASP A 36 16.08 1.54 6.49
C ASP A 36 15.38 0.17 6.43
N PHE A 37 14.83 -0.21 5.27
CA PHE A 37 14.10 -1.45 5.03
C PHE A 37 12.80 -1.62 5.84
N ARG A 38 12.29 -0.55 6.45
CA ARG A 38 10.96 -0.58 7.07
C ARG A 38 9.88 -0.34 6.04
N THR A 39 8.79 -1.11 6.14
CA THR A 39 7.68 -1.03 5.19
C THR A 39 6.92 0.28 5.33
N THR A 40 6.35 0.76 4.24
CA THR A 40 5.47 1.93 4.23
C THR A 40 4.24 1.69 5.11
N ILE A 41 3.76 0.44 5.19
CA ILE A 41 2.69 0.02 6.12
C ILE A 41 3.07 0.31 7.56
N GLU A 42 4.22 -0.18 8.04
CA GLU A 42 4.66 -0.01 9.42
C GLU A 42 4.83 1.48 9.76
N ARG A 43 5.38 2.26 8.83
CA ARG A 43 5.57 3.70 9.02
C ARG A 43 4.27 4.48 9.06
N PHE A 44 3.32 4.15 8.20
CA PHE A 44 2.03 4.83 8.17
C PHE A 44 1.23 4.53 9.45
N VAL A 45 1.26 3.28 9.93
CA VAL A 45 0.64 2.90 11.21
C VAL A 45 1.24 3.66 12.40
N GLU A 46 2.55 3.90 12.38
CA GLU A 46 3.24 4.62 13.46
C GLU A 46 3.13 6.14 13.35
N HIS A 47 2.71 6.68 12.20
CA HIS A 47 2.74 8.10 11.95
C HIS A 47 1.48 8.79 12.51
N PRO A 48 1.59 9.70 13.48
CA PRO A 48 0.44 10.24 14.23
C PRO A 48 -0.53 11.08 13.40
N ALA A 49 -0.09 11.56 12.23
CA ALA A 49 -0.93 12.35 11.32
C ALA A 49 -1.57 11.53 10.19
N ILE A 50 -1.37 10.20 10.16
CA ILE A 50 -1.90 9.33 9.10
C ILE A 50 -2.83 8.29 9.75
N ASP A 51 -4.09 8.29 9.35
CA ASP A 51 -5.04 7.23 9.72
C ASP A 51 -5.12 6.19 8.58
N LEU A 52 -4.26 5.18 8.64
CA LEU A 52 -4.26 4.08 7.68
C LEU A 52 -5.35 3.06 8.06
N VAL A 53 -6.35 2.89 7.18
CA VAL A 53 -7.54 2.08 7.50
C VAL A 53 -7.74 0.86 6.60
N ALA A 54 -7.03 0.77 5.48
CA ALA A 54 -7.14 -0.36 4.55
C ALA A 54 -5.86 -0.56 3.72
N LEU A 55 -5.61 -1.82 3.37
CA LEU A 55 -4.49 -2.26 2.54
C LEU A 55 -5.02 -2.86 1.24
N PHE A 56 -4.34 -2.61 0.14
CA PHE A 56 -4.64 -3.16 -1.17
C PHE A 56 -3.40 -3.87 -1.71
N GLY A 57 -3.57 -5.12 -2.15
CA GLY A 57 -2.50 -5.92 -2.74
C GLY A 57 -2.81 -6.29 -4.20
N ALA A 58 -1.78 -6.32 -5.05
CA ALA A 58 -1.88 -6.80 -6.43
C ALA A 58 -1.59 -8.31 -6.51
N GLU A 59 -0.89 -8.78 -7.54
CA GLU A 59 -0.68 -10.20 -7.86
C GLU A 59 -0.09 -11.05 -6.73
N HIS A 60 0.92 -10.53 -6.02
CA HIS A 60 1.62 -11.27 -4.97
C HIS A 60 1.10 -10.98 -3.56
N GLY A 61 0.00 -10.24 -3.46
CA GLY A 61 -0.53 -9.76 -2.19
C GLY A 61 0.31 -8.64 -1.57
N VAL A 62 -0.06 -8.25 -0.35
CA VAL A 62 0.52 -7.10 0.34
C VAL A 62 1.86 -7.45 0.99
N ARG A 63 2.01 -8.69 1.46
CA ARG A 63 3.18 -9.20 2.17
C ARG A 63 4.00 -10.22 1.36
N GLY A 64 3.65 -10.46 0.09
CA GLY A 64 4.31 -11.45 -0.76
C GLY A 64 3.90 -12.88 -0.44
N GLU A 65 2.69 -13.07 0.10
CA GLU A 65 2.16 -14.32 0.62
C GLU A 65 1.69 -15.30 -0.47
N ALA A 66 1.54 -14.85 -1.72
CA ALA A 66 1.06 -15.65 -2.83
C ALA A 66 2.06 -15.72 -4.00
N GLN A 67 2.19 -16.91 -4.60
CA GLN A 67 2.96 -17.08 -5.84
C GLN A 67 2.22 -16.49 -7.04
N ALA A 68 2.94 -16.31 -8.16
CA ALA A 68 2.34 -15.84 -9.40
C ALA A 68 1.16 -16.73 -9.82
N GLY A 69 0.01 -16.12 -10.13
CA GLY A 69 -1.21 -16.82 -10.51
C GLY A 69 -1.98 -17.50 -9.38
N GLU A 70 -1.53 -17.40 -8.12
CA GLU A 70 -2.30 -17.88 -6.97
C GLU A 70 -3.38 -16.88 -6.55
N HIS A 71 -4.41 -17.39 -5.88
CA HIS A 71 -5.46 -16.54 -5.33
C HIS A 71 -4.95 -15.85 -4.06
N VAL A 72 -4.89 -14.52 -4.09
CA VAL A 72 -4.65 -13.69 -2.91
C VAL A 72 -5.99 -13.50 -2.18
N ALA A 73 -6.14 -14.16 -1.04
CA ALA A 73 -7.35 -14.03 -0.24
C ALA A 73 -7.43 -12.65 0.45
N ALA A 74 -8.61 -12.03 0.42
CA ALA A 74 -8.91 -10.90 1.29
C ALA A 74 -8.96 -11.36 2.76
N GLY A 75 -8.60 -10.46 3.68
CA GLY A 75 -8.50 -10.81 5.10
C GLY A 75 -8.03 -9.67 5.98
N GLY A 76 -7.51 -9.97 7.17
CA GLY A 76 -6.85 -9.00 8.03
C GLY A 76 -5.33 -9.17 7.97
N ASP A 77 -4.59 -8.08 7.88
CA ASP A 77 -3.13 -8.10 8.01
C ASP A 77 -2.76 -8.58 9.42
N PRO A 78 -1.98 -9.68 9.56
CA PRO A 78 -1.72 -10.28 10.86
C PRO A 78 -0.89 -9.39 11.80
N LYS A 79 -0.15 -8.42 11.26
CA LYS A 79 0.67 -7.49 12.05
C LYS A 79 -0.13 -6.29 12.57
N THR A 80 -1.00 -5.72 11.73
CA THR A 80 -1.68 -4.45 12.02
C THR A 80 -3.16 -4.62 12.33
N GLY A 81 -3.77 -5.76 11.96
CA GLY A 81 -5.21 -6.00 12.04
C GLY A 81 -6.02 -5.30 10.94
N LEU A 82 -5.37 -4.56 10.03
CA LEU A 82 -6.05 -3.80 8.98
C LEU A 82 -6.66 -4.72 7.92
N PRO A 83 -7.82 -4.38 7.34
CA PRO A 83 -8.38 -5.13 6.23
C PRO A 83 -7.45 -5.06 5.01
N ILE A 84 -7.27 -6.21 4.37
CA ILE A 84 -6.57 -6.39 3.10
C ILE A 84 -7.61 -6.70 2.01
N HIS A 85 -7.59 -5.90 0.96
CA HIS A 85 -8.33 -6.10 -0.28
C HIS A 85 -7.39 -6.61 -1.37
N SER A 86 -7.77 -7.71 -2.02
CA SER A 86 -7.07 -8.24 -3.19
C SER A 86 -7.55 -7.54 -4.46
N LEU A 87 -6.61 -7.01 -5.24
CA LEU A 87 -6.82 -6.44 -6.57
C LEU A 87 -6.23 -7.36 -7.66
N TYR A 88 -6.27 -8.67 -7.44
CA TYR A 88 -5.89 -9.69 -8.41
C TYR A 88 -7.00 -10.72 -8.66
N GLY A 89 -6.94 -11.40 -9.81
CA GLY A 89 -7.95 -12.36 -10.23
C GLY A 89 -9.24 -11.69 -10.71
N ASP A 90 -10.35 -11.99 -10.04
CA ASP A 90 -11.71 -11.53 -10.39
C ASP A 90 -11.91 -10.03 -10.15
N THR A 91 -11.17 -9.46 -9.21
CA THR A 91 -11.22 -8.02 -8.89
C THR A 91 -9.87 -7.41 -9.21
N ARG A 92 -9.77 -6.61 -10.28
CA ARG A 92 -8.51 -5.93 -10.69
C ARG A 92 -8.53 -4.41 -10.49
N ALA A 93 -9.69 -3.90 -10.13
CA ALA A 93 -9.91 -2.51 -9.77
C ALA A 93 -10.70 -2.50 -8.46
N PRO A 94 -10.41 -1.57 -7.52
CA PRO A 94 -11.18 -1.47 -6.29
C PRO A 94 -12.68 -1.30 -6.59
N THR A 95 -13.51 -2.02 -5.86
CA THR A 95 -14.97 -1.83 -5.92
C THR A 95 -15.37 -0.59 -5.11
N ALA A 96 -16.57 -0.06 -5.34
CA ALA A 96 -17.10 1.05 -4.54
C ALA A 96 -17.11 0.74 -3.04
N ASP A 97 -17.40 -0.52 -2.67
CA ASP A 97 -17.41 -0.96 -1.27
C ASP A 97 -16.01 -0.99 -0.66
N MET A 98 -14.99 -1.39 -1.42
CA MET A 98 -13.59 -1.34 -0.96
C MET A 98 -13.10 0.09 -0.75
N LEU A 99 -13.64 1.04 -1.51
CA LEU A 99 -13.34 2.46 -1.41
C LEU A 99 -14.20 3.18 -0.36
N ALA A 100 -15.21 2.52 0.19
CA ALA A 100 -16.18 3.15 1.07
C ALA A 100 -15.49 3.69 2.34
N GLY A 101 -15.61 5.01 2.54
CA GLY A 101 -15.00 5.69 3.67
C GLY A 101 -13.50 5.88 3.54
N LEU A 102 -12.88 5.71 2.36
CA LEU A 102 -11.54 6.22 2.10
C LEU A 102 -11.63 7.64 1.53
N ASP A 103 -10.76 8.52 2.02
CA ASP A 103 -10.61 9.87 1.46
C ASP A 103 -9.51 9.91 0.40
N THR A 104 -8.52 9.02 0.51
CA THR A 104 -7.35 8.98 -0.37
C THR A 104 -6.79 7.56 -0.43
N ILE A 105 -6.24 7.21 -1.60
CA ILE A 105 -5.38 6.04 -1.78
C ILE A 105 -3.97 6.52 -2.10
N VAL A 106 -3.01 6.03 -1.32
CA VAL A 106 -1.58 6.14 -1.62
C VAL A 106 -1.14 4.88 -2.36
N VAL A 107 -0.36 5.06 -3.42
CA VAL A 107 0.26 3.96 -4.17
C VAL A 107 1.76 4.02 -3.94
N ASP A 108 2.30 2.95 -3.35
CA ASP A 108 3.74 2.79 -3.13
C ASP A 108 4.17 1.40 -3.61
N LEU A 109 4.59 1.35 -4.87
CA LEU A 109 4.97 0.14 -5.60
C LEU A 109 6.18 0.47 -6.47
N GLN A 110 7.23 -0.36 -6.39
CA GLN A 110 8.33 -0.29 -7.34
C GLN A 110 7.96 -1.03 -8.62
N ASP A 111 7.79 -0.29 -9.72
CA ASP A 111 7.64 -0.87 -11.05
C ASP A 111 9.01 -1.04 -11.74
N ILE A 112 9.04 -1.77 -12.86
CA ILE A 112 10.27 -2.02 -13.63
C ILE A 112 10.27 -1.35 -15.02
N GLY A 113 9.32 -0.46 -15.29
CA GLY A 113 9.23 0.31 -16.54
C GLY A 113 8.75 -0.49 -17.75
N VAL A 114 8.07 -1.62 -17.53
CA VAL A 114 7.66 -2.54 -18.60
C VAL A 114 6.15 -2.79 -18.55
N ARG A 115 5.51 -2.72 -19.72
CA ARG A 115 4.04 -2.78 -19.84
C ARG A 115 3.39 -4.08 -19.34
N TYR A 116 4.10 -5.20 -19.41
CA TYR A 116 3.56 -6.53 -19.05
C TYR A 116 3.98 -7.00 -17.65
N ALA A 117 4.67 -6.15 -16.88
CA ALA A 117 4.90 -6.39 -15.48
C ALA A 117 3.68 -5.89 -14.71
N THR A 118 2.88 -6.84 -14.21
CA THR A 118 1.65 -6.61 -13.45
C THR A 118 1.85 -6.79 -11.96
#